data_AF-A0A8S3FWF8-F1
#
_entry.id   AF-A0A8S3FWF8-F1
#
_cell.length_a   1.000
_cell.length_b   1.000
_cell.length_c   1.000
_cell.angle_alpha   90.00
_cell.angle_beta   90.00
_cell.angle_gamma   90.00
#
_symmetry.space_group_name_H-M   'P 1'
#
loop_
_entity.id
_entity.type
_entity.pdbx_description
1 polymer ?
#
loop_
_entity_poly.entity_id
_entity_poly.type
_entity_poly.pdbx_seq_one_letter_code
_entity_poly.pdbx_strand_id
1 'polypeptide(L)'
;IKKINRDAASETVKTLLAYGYTIDTPTGDAEDLNRRNREAVNSANSERISTYRTYRAEQTFAVTRGKWYYEVELLTPGRMLIGWGHASKLDAYYPLGTDLYGYSFDGFHARRFHHNVFDGFGKQWSKNDVVGCMIDLHDKTVSFSLNGELMLDNIGNETAFEGLEVDDIGFVPVLTSFSGQKARLNFGQDVNSLKYFTSCGLQEGYEPFCVNMSRRLTFWYSNFIPHFEPVKSF
;
A
#
# COMPACT_ATOMS: atom_id res chain seq x y z
N ILE A 1 -19.63 19.63 -23.51
CA ILE A 1 -18.62 19.44 -24.59
C ILE A 1 -18.40 17.96 -24.90
N LYS A 2 -17.81 17.14 -24.00
CA LYS A 2 -17.56 15.70 -24.29
C LYS A 2 -18.82 14.87 -24.64
N LYS A 3 -19.93 15.11 -23.96
CA LYS A 3 -21.22 14.42 -24.24
C LYS A 3 -21.77 14.79 -25.63
N ILE A 4 -21.84 16.09 -25.92
CA ILE A 4 -22.30 16.62 -27.22
C ILE A 4 -21.44 16.08 -28.38
N ASN A 5 -20.12 16.02 -28.21
CA ASN A 5 -19.22 15.48 -29.24
C ASN A 5 -19.42 13.97 -29.44
N ARG A 6 -19.67 13.22 -28.35
CA ARG A 6 -19.96 11.79 -28.41
C ARG A 6 -21.29 11.51 -29.11
N ASP A 7 -22.30 12.31 -28.79
CA ASP A 7 -23.64 12.17 -29.37
C ASP A 7 -23.60 12.49 -30.88
N ALA A 8 -22.95 13.59 -31.27
CA ALA A 8 -22.73 13.95 -32.67
C ALA A 8 -21.92 12.88 -33.45
N ALA A 9 -20.84 12.36 -32.85
CA ALA A 9 -20.07 11.27 -33.45
C ALA A 9 -20.91 9.99 -33.60
N SER A 10 -21.76 9.67 -32.62
CA SER A 10 -22.64 8.51 -32.69
C SER A 10 -23.68 8.63 -33.81
N GLU A 11 -24.21 9.82 -34.08
CA GLU A 11 -25.15 10.04 -35.19
C GLU A 11 -24.47 9.91 -36.55
N THR A 12 -23.25 10.43 -36.70
CA THR A 12 -22.45 10.28 -37.92
C THR A 12 -22.13 8.80 -38.18
N VAL A 13 -21.76 8.04 -37.15
CA VAL A 13 -21.48 6.60 -37.27
C VAL A 13 -22.73 5.82 -37.68
N LYS A 14 -23.90 6.12 -37.10
CA LYS A 14 -25.17 5.49 -37.49
C LYS A 14 -25.53 5.77 -38.95
N THR A 15 -25.28 7.00 -39.41
CA THR A 15 -25.50 7.40 -40.79
C THR A 15 -24.63 6.58 -41.74
N LEU A 16 -23.34 6.42 -41.46
CA LEU A 16 -22.42 5.62 -42.26
C LEU A 16 -22.86 4.14 -42.34
N LEU A 17 -23.27 3.55 -41.22
CA LEU A 17 -23.79 2.18 -41.19
C LEU A 17 -25.08 2.04 -42.02
N ALA A 18 -25.97 3.04 -41.99
CA ALA A 18 -27.21 3.05 -42.77
C ALA A 18 -26.96 3.14 -44.29
N TYR A 19 -25.88 3.79 -44.71
CA TYR A 19 -25.43 3.81 -46.11
C TYR A 19 -24.69 2.53 -46.53
N GLY A 20 -24.57 1.54 -45.65
CA GLY A 20 -23.96 0.25 -45.94
C GLY A 20 -22.44 0.22 -45.81
N TYR A 21 -21.83 1.24 -45.19
CA TYR A 21 -20.40 1.20 -44.85
C TYR A 21 -20.17 0.31 -43.64
N THR A 22 -19.32 -0.71 -43.80
CA THR A 22 -18.83 -1.53 -42.68
C THR A 22 -17.70 -0.80 -41.97
N ILE A 23 -17.83 -0.63 -40.65
CA ILE A 23 -16.79 -0.03 -39.80
C ILE A 23 -16.16 -1.16 -38.98
N ASP A 24 -15.08 -1.73 -39.50
CA ASP A 24 -14.32 -2.75 -38.79
C ASP A 24 -13.27 -2.11 -37.89
N THR A 25 -13.16 -2.61 -36.65
CA THR A 25 -11.99 -2.33 -35.82
C THR A 25 -10.77 -2.93 -36.50
N PRO A 26 -9.61 -2.23 -36.60
CA PRO A 26 -8.42 -2.78 -37.22
C PRO A 26 -8.04 -4.12 -36.57
N THR A 27 -8.24 -5.22 -37.31
CA THR A 27 -8.15 -6.60 -36.79
C THR A 27 -6.72 -7.08 -36.57
N GLY A 28 -5.71 -6.29 -36.94
CA GLY A 28 -4.30 -6.63 -36.77
C GLY A 28 -3.61 -6.04 -35.54
N ASP A 29 -4.24 -5.15 -34.79
CA ASP A 29 -3.53 -4.32 -33.81
C ASP A 29 -4.24 -4.18 -32.46
N ALA A 30 -5.35 -4.86 -32.16
CA ALA A 30 -6.00 -4.67 -30.86
C ALA A 30 -5.10 -5.12 -29.69
N GLU A 31 -4.44 -6.27 -29.80
CA GLU A 31 -3.47 -6.73 -28.79
C GLU A 31 -2.15 -5.96 -28.86
N ASP A 32 -1.67 -5.63 -30.06
CA ASP A 32 -0.41 -4.90 -30.25
C ASP A 32 -0.50 -3.41 -29.90
N LEU A 33 -1.66 -2.80 -30.11
CA LEU A 33 -1.99 -1.45 -29.65
C LEU A 33 -2.30 -1.45 -28.16
N ASN A 34 -2.94 -2.49 -27.61
CA ASN A 34 -3.07 -2.63 -26.15
C ASN A 34 -1.71 -2.87 -25.47
N ARG A 35 -0.81 -3.63 -26.11
CA ARG A 35 0.57 -3.84 -25.67
C ARG A 35 1.36 -2.55 -25.77
N ARG A 36 1.35 -1.87 -26.92
CA ARG A 36 1.99 -0.55 -27.10
C ARG A 36 1.39 0.51 -26.19
N ASN A 37 0.09 0.51 -25.92
CA ASN A 37 -0.54 1.42 -24.97
C ASN A 37 -0.15 1.07 -23.53
N ARG A 38 -0.06 -0.21 -23.15
CA ARG A 38 0.45 -0.64 -21.83
C ARG A 38 1.92 -0.26 -21.67
N GLU A 39 2.74 -0.50 -22.68
CA GLU A 39 4.17 -0.16 -22.72
C GLU A 39 4.39 1.35 -22.74
N ALA A 40 3.57 2.13 -23.46
CA ALA A 40 3.62 3.59 -23.48
C ALA A 40 3.10 4.20 -22.16
N VAL A 41 2.08 3.62 -21.54
CA VAL A 41 1.62 4.01 -20.19
C VAL A 41 2.69 3.67 -19.15
N ASN A 42 3.38 2.54 -19.27
CA ASN A 42 4.47 2.15 -18.39
C ASN A 42 5.73 3.01 -18.61
N SER A 43 6.09 3.31 -19.87
CA SER A 43 7.24 4.15 -20.23
C SER A 43 7.00 5.64 -19.96
N ALA A 44 5.78 6.16 -20.15
CA ALA A 44 5.44 7.54 -19.78
C ALA A 44 5.33 7.72 -18.24
N ASN A 45 5.05 6.65 -17.50
CA ASN A 45 5.19 6.63 -16.03
C ASN A 45 6.65 6.58 -15.56
N SER A 46 7.60 6.27 -16.45
CA SER A 46 9.00 6.08 -16.07
C SER A 46 9.78 7.39 -15.90
N GLU A 47 9.24 8.54 -16.29
CA GLU A 47 10.05 9.78 -16.37
C GLU A 47 9.56 10.99 -15.55
N ARG A 48 8.40 11.01 -14.87
CA ARG A 48 7.91 12.26 -14.25
C ARG A 48 7.14 12.07 -12.95
N ILE A 49 7.69 12.62 -11.87
CA ILE A 49 7.07 12.76 -10.53
C ILE A 49 6.90 11.40 -9.86
N SER A 50 7.45 11.24 -8.64
CA SER A 50 7.21 10.02 -7.89
C SER A 50 5.71 9.76 -7.78
N THR A 51 5.27 8.66 -8.39
CA THR A 51 3.86 8.26 -8.44
C THR A 51 3.37 7.74 -7.10
N TYR A 52 4.22 7.78 -6.07
CA TYR A 52 3.95 7.40 -4.71
C TYR A 52 4.75 8.23 -3.68
N ARG A 53 4.40 8.08 -2.42
CA ARG A 53 5.17 8.58 -1.29
C ARG A 53 5.14 7.54 -0.17
N THR A 54 6.30 7.22 0.38
CA THR A 54 6.43 6.32 1.52
C THR A 54 6.53 7.16 2.78
N TYR A 55 5.66 6.91 3.75
CA TYR A 55 5.63 7.51 5.07
C TYR A 55 6.02 6.44 6.08
N ARG A 56 6.90 6.78 7.03
CA ARG A 56 7.30 5.89 8.12
C ARG A 56 7.35 6.64 9.44
N ALA A 57 7.14 5.93 10.54
CA ALA A 57 7.42 6.49 11.85
C ALA A 57 8.92 6.76 12.05
N GLU A 58 9.25 7.71 12.91
CA GLU A 58 10.64 8.01 13.29
C GLU A 58 11.31 6.81 13.97
N GLN A 59 12.59 6.59 13.64
CA GLN A 59 13.35 5.42 14.10
C GLN A 59 13.44 5.31 15.63
N THR A 60 13.41 6.42 16.34
CA THR A 60 13.46 6.46 17.81
C THR A 60 12.26 5.80 18.48
N PHE A 61 11.17 5.57 17.74
CA PHE A 61 9.98 4.86 18.20
C PHE A 61 9.92 3.41 17.71
N ALA A 62 11.01 2.88 17.16
CA ALA A 62 11.04 1.51 16.68
C ALA A 62 10.80 0.50 17.81
N VAL A 63 10.07 -0.56 17.50
CA VAL A 63 9.73 -1.62 18.43
C VAL A 63 10.62 -2.83 18.19
N THR A 64 11.20 -3.37 19.28
CA THR A 64 12.17 -4.47 19.25
C THR A 64 11.70 -5.73 19.97
N ARG A 65 10.60 -5.64 20.73
CA ARG A 65 10.01 -6.76 21.49
C ARG A 65 8.52 -6.59 21.67
N GLY A 66 7.81 -7.68 21.95
CA GLY A 66 6.38 -7.68 22.22
C GLY A 66 5.51 -7.70 20.96
N LYS A 67 4.21 -7.45 21.16
CA LYS A 67 3.18 -7.50 20.14
C LYS A 67 2.59 -6.11 19.93
N TRP A 68 2.60 -5.60 18.69
CA TRP A 68 2.19 -4.23 18.39
C TRP A 68 1.11 -4.12 17.33
N TYR A 69 0.21 -3.16 17.51
CA TYR A 69 -0.97 -2.94 16.69
C TYR A 69 -1.15 -1.47 16.27
N TYR A 70 -1.61 -1.24 15.04
CA TYR A 70 -2.15 0.05 14.62
C TYR A 70 -3.24 -0.13 13.53
N GLU A 71 -4.03 0.92 13.30
CA GLU A 71 -5.12 0.93 12.31
C GLU A 71 -4.87 1.94 11.18
N VAL A 72 -5.34 1.58 9.99
CA VAL A 72 -5.37 2.46 8.82
C VAL A 72 -6.76 2.49 8.22
N GLU A 73 -7.44 3.63 8.30
CA GLU A 73 -8.72 3.85 7.64
C GLU A 73 -8.53 4.40 6.23
N LEU A 74 -9.12 3.73 5.24
CA LEU A 74 -8.96 4.09 3.84
C LEU A 74 -9.99 5.15 3.44
N LEU A 75 -9.54 6.33 3.02
CA LEU A 75 -10.44 7.40 2.57
C LEU A 75 -10.69 7.33 1.05
N THR A 76 -9.87 6.56 0.34
CA THR A 76 -10.00 6.22 -1.07
C THR A 76 -9.70 4.73 -1.28
N PRO A 77 -10.31 4.07 -2.29
CA PRO A 77 -10.14 2.63 -2.49
C PRO A 77 -8.90 2.23 -3.30
N GLY A 78 -8.09 3.19 -3.75
CA GLY A 78 -6.97 2.90 -4.66
C GLY A 78 -5.75 2.29 -3.96
N ARG A 79 -4.69 2.14 -4.74
CA ARG A 79 -3.50 1.39 -4.33
C ARG A 79 -2.70 2.12 -3.24
N MET A 80 -2.46 1.41 -2.15
CA MET A 80 -1.56 1.76 -1.06
C MET A 80 -0.83 0.47 -0.63
N LEU A 81 0.28 0.58 0.07
CA LEU A 81 1.00 -0.55 0.68
C LEU A 81 1.12 -0.25 2.16
N ILE A 82 0.55 -1.09 3.01
CA ILE A 82 0.45 -0.85 4.45
C ILE A 82 1.19 -1.97 5.18
N GLY A 83 2.06 -1.64 6.12
CA GLY A 83 2.63 -2.64 7.01
C GLY A 83 3.84 -2.15 7.79
N TRP A 84 4.79 -3.04 8.00
CA TRP A 84 5.94 -2.81 8.87
C TRP A 84 7.23 -2.76 8.07
N GLY A 85 8.18 -1.96 8.53
CA GLY A 85 9.51 -1.89 7.93
C GLY A 85 10.60 -1.75 8.98
N HIS A 86 11.78 -2.30 8.69
CA HIS A 86 12.95 -2.15 9.54
C HIS A 86 13.34 -0.68 9.67
N ALA A 87 13.55 -0.19 10.89
CA ALA A 87 13.58 1.26 11.13
C ALA A 87 14.77 2.02 10.54
N SER A 88 15.92 1.36 10.32
CA SER A 88 17.12 1.95 9.72
C SER A 88 17.55 1.41 8.34
N LYS A 89 17.06 0.24 7.93
CA LYS A 89 17.52 -0.47 6.73
C LYS A 89 16.55 -0.36 5.57
N LEU A 90 15.28 -0.08 5.86
CA LEU A 90 14.25 0.15 4.85
C LEU A 90 14.64 1.33 3.96
N ASP A 91 14.64 1.08 2.65
CA ASP A 91 14.80 2.15 1.67
C ASP A 91 13.44 2.76 1.32
N ALA A 92 13.13 3.90 1.95
CA ALA A 92 11.87 4.60 1.73
C ALA A 92 11.75 5.22 0.32
N TYR A 93 12.81 5.26 -0.49
CA TYR A 93 12.73 5.71 -1.88
C TYR A 93 11.97 4.71 -2.76
N TYR A 94 11.89 3.44 -2.35
CA TYR A 94 11.11 2.42 -3.04
C TYR A 94 9.76 2.16 -2.33
N PRO A 95 8.77 1.58 -3.03
CA PRO A 95 7.54 1.14 -2.39
C PRO A 95 7.81 0.06 -1.34
N LEU A 96 7.11 0.11 -0.21
CA LEU A 96 7.26 -0.83 0.90
C LEU A 96 7.10 -2.29 0.44
N GLY A 97 8.07 -3.15 0.74
CA GLY A 97 8.08 -4.56 0.30
C GLY A 97 8.87 -4.83 -0.98
N THR A 98 9.45 -3.79 -1.59
CA THR A 98 10.38 -3.95 -2.73
C THR A 98 11.74 -4.48 -2.27
N ASP A 99 12.14 -4.17 -1.03
CA ASP A 99 13.38 -4.62 -0.41
C ASP A 99 13.14 -5.79 0.58
N LEU A 100 14.23 -6.24 1.22
CA LEU A 100 14.21 -7.28 2.26
C LEU A 100 13.68 -6.79 3.61
N TYR A 101 13.43 -5.49 3.75
CA TYR A 101 13.24 -4.84 5.04
C TYR A 101 11.81 -4.34 5.25
N GLY A 102 10.99 -4.35 4.20
CA GLY A 102 9.58 -4.01 4.22
C GLY A 102 8.66 -5.22 4.08
N TYR A 103 7.56 -5.21 4.83
CA TYR A 103 6.50 -6.21 4.80
C TYR A 103 5.18 -5.48 4.62
N SER A 104 4.49 -5.67 3.50
CA SER A 104 3.28 -4.91 3.22
C SER A 104 2.11 -5.71 2.68
N PHE A 105 0.92 -5.16 2.91
CA PHE A 105 -0.32 -5.59 2.30
C PHE A 105 -0.79 -4.57 1.26
N ASP A 106 -1.05 -5.05 0.03
CA ASP A 106 -1.64 -4.33 -1.10
C ASP A 106 -3.11 -4.78 -1.25
N GLY A 107 -4.00 -4.20 -0.45
CA GLY A 107 -5.42 -4.55 -0.46
C GLY A 107 -6.20 -4.02 -1.66
N PHE A 108 -5.60 -3.22 -2.54
CA PHE A 108 -6.21 -2.93 -3.85
C PHE A 108 -6.17 -4.16 -4.76
N HIS A 109 -5.10 -4.97 -4.65
CA HIS A 109 -4.95 -6.22 -5.39
C HIS A 109 -5.16 -7.49 -4.56
N ALA A 110 -5.49 -7.36 -3.26
CA ALA A 110 -5.60 -8.48 -2.31
C ALA A 110 -4.36 -9.39 -2.33
N ARG A 111 -3.19 -8.80 -2.05
CA ARG A 111 -1.91 -9.50 -2.05
C ARG A 111 -0.97 -8.94 -1.00
N ARG A 112 -0.05 -9.78 -0.52
CA ARG A 112 1.08 -9.37 0.32
C ARG A 112 2.30 -9.11 -0.57
N PHE A 113 3.21 -8.24 -0.12
CA PHE A 113 4.39 -7.82 -0.87
C PHE A 113 5.61 -7.71 0.05
N HIS A 114 6.66 -8.46 -0.29
CA HIS A 114 7.94 -8.51 0.41
C HIS A 114 9.03 -9.00 -0.53
N HIS A 115 10.24 -8.48 -0.43
CA HIS A 115 11.39 -8.88 -1.25
C HIS A 115 11.09 -8.87 -2.77
N ASN A 116 10.36 -7.87 -3.24
CA ASN A 116 9.94 -7.75 -4.64
C ASN A 116 9.08 -8.92 -5.16
N VAL A 117 8.48 -9.72 -4.26
CA VAL A 117 7.59 -10.85 -4.57
C VAL A 117 6.18 -10.57 -4.07
N PHE A 118 5.18 -10.84 -4.92
CA PHE A 118 3.78 -10.67 -4.61
C PHE A 118 3.05 -12.01 -4.54
N ASP A 119 2.33 -12.25 -3.45
CA ASP A 119 1.50 -13.44 -3.26
C ASP A 119 0.06 -13.06 -2.93
N GLY A 120 -0.92 -13.82 -3.42
CA GLY A 120 -2.33 -13.63 -3.06
C GLY A 120 -2.55 -13.78 -1.56
N PHE A 121 -3.21 -12.80 -0.94
CA PHE A 121 -3.45 -12.77 0.50
C PHE A 121 -4.63 -11.85 0.82
N GLY A 122 -5.52 -12.28 1.71
CA GLY A 122 -6.60 -11.46 2.23
C GLY A 122 -7.67 -11.09 1.20
N LYS A 123 -8.36 -9.96 1.44
CA LYS A 123 -9.51 -9.51 0.66
C LYS A 123 -9.24 -8.12 0.07
N GLN A 124 -9.94 -7.78 -1.01
CA GLN A 124 -9.89 -6.41 -1.54
C GLN A 124 -10.55 -5.44 -0.55
N TRP A 125 -9.92 -4.28 -0.37
CA TRP A 125 -10.47 -3.23 0.47
C TRP A 125 -11.39 -2.28 -0.31
N SER A 126 -12.14 -1.49 0.43
CA SER A 126 -13.04 -0.46 -0.04
C SER A 126 -12.85 0.84 0.75
N LYS A 127 -13.47 1.91 0.25
CA LYS A 127 -13.49 3.18 0.99
C LYS A 127 -14.17 2.99 2.35
N ASN A 128 -13.58 3.59 3.38
CA ASN A 128 -13.93 3.53 4.80
C ASN A 128 -13.60 2.22 5.51
N ASP A 129 -13.04 1.23 4.82
CA ASP A 129 -12.50 0.05 5.49
C ASP A 129 -11.32 0.43 6.38
N VAL A 130 -11.14 -0.34 7.44
CA VAL A 130 -10.02 -0.21 8.36
C VAL A 130 -9.16 -1.45 8.31
N VAL A 131 -7.89 -1.26 7.98
CA VAL A 131 -6.87 -2.31 8.05
C VAL A 131 -6.22 -2.26 9.42
N GLY A 132 -6.29 -3.36 10.18
CA GLY A 132 -5.50 -3.55 11.38
C GLY A 132 -4.17 -4.21 11.02
N CYS A 133 -3.06 -3.68 11.54
CA CYS A 133 -1.71 -4.15 11.25
C CYS A 133 -1.05 -4.66 12.52
N MET A 134 -0.67 -5.94 12.53
CA MET A 134 -0.15 -6.64 13.70
C MET A 134 1.27 -7.12 13.44
N ILE A 135 2.16 -6.92 14.41
CA ILE A 135 3.50 -7.52 14.42
C ILE A 135 3.75 -8.20 15.76
N ASP A 136 4.18 -9.45 15.71
CA ASP A 136 4.66 -10.18 16.86
C ASP A 136 6.16 -10.38 16.72
N LEU A 137 6.93 -9.71 17.57
CA LEU A 137 8.39 -9.76 17.54
C LEU A 137 8.95 -10.97 18.30
N HIS A 138 8.13 -11.66 19.09
CA HIS A 138 8.48 -12.93 19.73
C HIS A 138 8.36 -14.07 18.73
N ASP A 139 7.19 -14.20 18.11
CA ASP A 139 6.91 -15.24 17.12
C ASP A 139 7.47 -14.89 15.72
N LYS A 140 7.95 -13.65 15.56
CA LYS A 140 8.55 -13.12 14.31
C LYS A 140 7.56 -13.18 13.15
N THR A 141 6.34 -12.74 13.39
CA THR A 141 5.25 -12.77 12.43
C THR A 141 4.61 -11.40 12.22
N VAL A 142 4.01 -11.23 11.05
CA VAL A 142 3.12 -10.10 10.73
C VAL A 142 1.80 -10.66 10.23
N SER A 143 0.71 -10.09 10.72
CA SER A 143 -0.65 -10.42 10.32
C SER A 143 -1.43 -9.16 10.01
N PHE A 144 -2.54 -9.30 9.30
CA PHE A 144 -3.42 -8.18 8.97
C PHE A 144 -4.89 -8.54 9.18
N SER A 145 -5.70 -7.56 9.52
CA SER A 145 -7.16 -7.68 9.61
C SER A 145 -7.84 -6.61 8.77
N LEU A 146 -9.05 -6.90 8.32
CA LEU A 146 -9.92 -5.95 7.62
C LEU A 146 -11.24 -5.84 8.40
N ASN A 147 -11.53 -4.66 8.93
CA ASN A 147 -12.72 -4.40 9.75
C ASN A 147 -12.88 -5.37 10.94
N GLY A 148 -11.77 -5.75 11.57
CA GLY A 148 -11.73 -6.65 12.72
C GLY A 148 -11.77 -8.15 12.39
N GLU A 149 -11.87 -8.54 11.11
CA GLU A 149 -11.72 -9.91 10.67
C GLU A 149 -10.27 -10.17 10.22
N LEU A 150 -9.62 -11.22 10.75
CA LEU A 150 -8.28 -11.61 10.30
C LEU A 150 -8.30 -12.01 8.82
N MET A 151 -7.32 -11.52 8.07
CA MET A 151 -7.14 -11.88 6.67
C MET A 151 -6.36 -13.19 6.56
N LEU A 152 -6.78 -14.03 5.62
CA LEU A 152 -6.21 -15.35 5.41
C LEU A 152 -5.49 -15.44 4.06
N ASP A 153 -4.49 -16.29 3.98
CA ASP A 153 -3.92 -16.74 2.71
C ASP A 153 -4.83 -17.76 1.98
N ASN A 154 -4.38 -18.24 0.82
CA ASN A 154 -5.14 -19.20 0.00
C ASN A 154 -5.34 -20.57 0.65
N ILE A 155 -4.61 -20.89 1.72
CA ILE A 155 -4.69 -22.17 2.44
C ILE A 155 -5.28 -22.00 3.85
N GLY A 156 -5.70 -20.79 4.23
CA GLY A 156 -6.40 -20.49 5.47
C GLY A 156 -5.51 -20.02 6.63
N ASN A 157 -4.24 -19.69 6.39
CA ASN A 157 -3.36 -19.16 7.44
C ASN A 157 -3.56 -17.66 7.65
N GLU A 158 -3.56 -17.26 8.91
CA GLU A 158 -3.73 -15.87 9.37
C GLU A 158 -2.43 -15.06 9.28
N THR A 159 -1.30 -15.76 9.34
CA THR A 159 0.05 -15.18 9.29
C THR A 159 0.38 -14.75 7.86
N ALA A 160 0.53 -13.44 7.67
CA ALA A 160 0.89 -12.88 6.37
C ALA A 160 2.38 -13.02 6.09
N PHE A 161 3.24 -12.86 7.10
CA PHE A 161 4.68 -13.04 6.98
C PHE A 161 5.23 -13.70 8.24
N GLU A 162 6.27 -14.51 8.07
CA GLU A 162 6.97 -15.23 9.13
C GLU A 162 8.49 -15.08 8.96
N GLY A 163 9.26 -15.39 10.01
CA GLY A 163 10.72 -15.38 9.94
C GLY A 163 11.34 -13.98 9.91
N LEU A 164 10.68 -12.98 10.50
CA LEU A 164 11.21 -11.62 10.59
C LEU A 164 12.61 -11.59 11.23
N GLU A 165 13.55 -10.87 10.59
CA GLU A 165 14.87 -10.58 11.14
C GLU A 165 14.79 -9.47 12.21
N VAL A 166 14.53 -9.87 13.45
CA VAL A 166 14.48 -8.95 14.60
C VAL A 166 15.88 -8.69 15.15
N ASP A 167 16.29 -7.42 15.15
CA ASP A 167 17.53 -6.93 15.77
C ASP A 167 17.25 -5.81 16.79
N ASP A 168 18.31 -5.20 17.32
CA ASP A 168 18.22 -4.14 18.34
C ASP A 168 17.67 -2.80 17.80
N ILE A 169 17.52 -2.65 16.48
CA ILE A 169 16.94 -1.44 15.86
C ILE A 169 15.44 -1.59 15.68
N GLY A 170 14.97 -2.78 15.29
CA GLY A 170 13.55 -3.11 15.27
C GLY A 170 12.74 -2.48 14.12
N PHE A 171 11.42 -2.44 14.32
CA PHE A 171 10.44 -2.16 13.26
C PHE A 171 9.62 -0.91 13.55
N VAL A 172 9.15 -0.26 12.48
CA VAL A 172 8.23 0.88 12.53
C VAL A 172 7.06 0.67 11.58
N PRO A 173 5.89 1.28 11.85
CA PRO A 173 4.80 1.37 10.88
C PRO A 173 5.20 2.15 9.64
N VAL A 174 4.78 1.65 8.47
CA VAL A 174 5.09 2.24 7.16
C VAL A 174 3.87 2.17 6.24
N LEU A 175 3.67 3.23 5.46
CA LEU A 175 2.65 3.34 4.43
C LEU A 175 3.29 3.87 3.13
N THR A 176 3.19 3.14 2.03
CA THR A 176 3.39 3.72 0.69
C THR A 176 2.04 4.09 0.08
N SER A 177 1.83 5.38 -0.18
CA SER A 177 0.62 5.89 -0.84
C SER A 177 0.91 6.24 -2.29
N PHE A 178 0.18 5.64 -3.24
CA PHE A 178 0.25 6.03 -4.64
C PHE A 178 -0.56 7.31 -4.92
N SER A 179 -0.38 7.89 -6.10
CA SER A 179 -1.01 9.15 -6.50
C SER A 179 -2.52 9.15 -6.32
N GLY A 180 -3.05 10.25 -5.79
CA GLY A 180 -4.49 10.45 -5.56
C GLY A 180 -5.09 9.69 -4.37
N GLN A 181 -4.30 8.94 -3.61
CA GLN A 181 -4.82 8.18 -2.47
C GLN A 181 -4.77 8.94 -1.15
N LYS A 182 -5.70 8.59 -0.26
CA LYS A 182 -5.84 9.18 1.07
C LYS A 182 -6.17 8.09 2.09
N ALA A 183 -5.50 8.15 3.23
CA ALA A 183 -5.78 7.30 4.39
C ALA A 183 -5.64 8.10 5.68
N ARG A 184 -6.27 7.63 6.75
CA ARG A 184 -6.10 8.11 8.12
C ARG A 184 -5.36 7.04 8.91
N LEU A 185 -4.21 7.39 9.44
CA LEU A 185 -3.38 6.52 10.25
C LEU A 185 -3.72 6.71 11.73
N ASN A 186 -4.01 5.63 12.44
CA ASN A 186 -4.26 5.65 13.88
C ASN A 186 -3.35 4.65 14.60
N PHE A 187 -2.40 5.18 15.36
CA PHE A 187 -1.41 4.39 16.10
C PHE A 187 -1.84 4.11 17.55
N GLY A 188 -3.06 4.49 17.93
CA GLY A 188 -3.61 4.19 19.25
C GLY A 188 -3.00 5.02 20.38
N GLN A 189 -2.70 6.29 20.12
CA GLN A 189 -2.37 7.23 21.20
C GLN A 189 -3.55 7.40 22.18
N ASP A 190 -4.77 7.37 21.65
CA ASP A 190 -5.99 7.11 22.43
C ASP A 190 -6.54 5.75 22.01
N VAL A 191 -6.53 4.79 22.93
CA VAL A 191 -7.00 3.42 22.65
C VAL A 191 -8.47 3.40 22.23
N ASN A 192 -9.29 4.32 22.75
CA ASN A 192 -10.72 4.38 22.41
C ASN A 192 -10.98 4.86 20.97
N SER A 193 -9.96 5.42 20.31
CA SER A 193 -10.06 5.85 18.92
C SER A 193 -9.85 4.71 17.92
N LEU A 194 -9.34 3.56 18.36
CA LEU A 194 -9.19 2.36 17.53
C LEU A 194 -10.55 1.66 17.41
N LYS A 195 -10.97 1.37 16.18
CA LYS A 195 -12.31 0.86 15.91
C LYS A 195 -12.44 -0.65 16.12
N TYR A 196 -11.38 -1.39 15.84
CA TYR A 196 -11.39 -2.85 15.79
C TYR A 196 -10.31 -3.50 16.66
N PHE A 197 -9.56 -2.71 17.42
CA PHE A 197 -8.55 -3.21 18.36
C PHE A 197 -9.09 -4.25 19.35
N THR A 198 -10.33 -4.11 19.83
CA THR A 198 -10.94 -5.10 20.74
C THR A 198 -11.25 -6.44 20.06
N SER A 199 -11.41 -6.45 18.74
CA SER A 199 -11.77 -7.64 17.96
C SER A 199 -10.56 -8.55 17.69
N CYS A 200 -9.41 -7.97 17.36
CA CYS A 200 -8.23 -8.73 16.92
C CYS A 200 -6.95 -8.42 17.69
N GLY A 201 -6.84 -7.27 18.37
CA GLY A 201 -5.62 -6.89 19.08
C GLY A 201 -5.66 -7.26 20.57
N LEU A 202 -6.70 -6.83 21.28
CA LEU A 202 -6.75 -6.86 22.74
C LEU A 202 -6.71 -8.29 23.31
N GLN A 203 -7.49 -9.20 22.74
CA GLN A 203 -7.60 -10.58 23.24
C GLN A 203 -6.32 -11.39 23.01
N GLU A 204 -5.55 -11.03 21.97
CA GLU A 204 -4.29 -11.69 21.61
C GLU A 204 -3.06 -11.04 22.28
N GLY A 205 -3.27 -10.02 23.10
CA GLY A 205 -2.22 -9.35 23.87
C GLY A 205 -1.39 -8.35 23.06
N TYR A 206 -1.90 -7.83 21.95
CA TYR A 206 -1.25 -6.73 21.23
C TYR A 206 -1.43 -5.41 21.98
N GLU A 207 -0.39 -4.58 21.95
CA GLU A 207 -0.43 -3.21 22.46
C GLU A 207 -0.54 -2.20 21.31
N PRO A 208 -1.33 -1.12 21.44
CA PRO A 208 -1.32 -0.06 20.45
C PRO A 208 0.05 0.63 20.37
N PHE A 209 0.53 0.89 19.15
CA PHE A 209 1.88 1.40 18.90
C PHE A 209 2.24 2.65 19.72
N CYS A 210 1.30 3.59 19.91
CA CYS A 210 1.50 4.84 20.63
C CYS A 210 0.91 4.85 22.06
N VAL A 211 0.54 3.71 22.65
CA VAL A 211 -0.20 3.66 23.94
C VAL A 211 0.52 4.38 25.08
N ASN A 212 1.85 4.31 25.12
CA ASN A 212 2.69 4.93 26.15
C ASN A 212 3.36 6.24 25.69
N MET A 213 2.90 6.84 24.58
CA MET A 213 3.49 8.07 24.04
C MET A 213 2.75 9.33 24.51
N SER A 214 3.48 10.20 25.21
CA SER A 214 2.95 11.51 25.66
C SER A 214 2.92 12.57 24.56
N ARG A 215 3.75 12.40 23.52
CA ARG A 215 3.82 13.29 22.35
C ARG A 215 3.22 12.62 21.12
N ARG A 216 2.74 13.43 20.19
CA ARG A 216 2.31 12.94 18.87
C ARG A 216 3.49 12.33 18.14
N LEU A 217 3.25 11.21 17.47
CA LEU A 217 4.24 10.49 16.68
C LEU A 217 4.72 11.35 15.49
N THR A 218 6.04 11.42 15.31
CA THR A 218 6.67 12.07 14.15
C THR A 218 6.73 11.11 12.96
N PHE A 219 6.41 11.62 11.77
CA PHE A 219 6.54 10.89 10.51
C PHE A 219 7.63 11.48 9.63
N TRP A 220 8.34 10.59 8.95
CA TRP A 220 9.21 10.91 7.83
C TRP A 220 8.54 10.46 6.54
N TYR A 221 8.82 11.16 5.46
CA TYR A 221 8.35 10.77 4.14
C TYR A 221 9.50 10.80 3.14
N SER A 222 9.43 9.95 2.11
CA SER A 222 10.44 9.96 1.04
C SER A 222 10.38 11.24 0.22
N ASN A 223 11.52 11.92 0.10
CA ASN A 223 11.65 13.16 -0.64
C ASN A 223 12.38 12.92 -1.96
N PHE A 224 11.63 12.93 -3.06
CA PHE A 224 12.15 12.67 -4.41
C PHE A 224 12.79 13.90 -5.08
N ILE A 225 12.93 15.00 -4.35
CA ILE A 225 13.73 16.14 -4.81
C ILE A 225 15.20 15.74 -4.63
N PRO A 226 16.03 15.71 -5.69
CA PRO A 226 17.45 15.40 -5.55
C PRO A 226 18.14 16.40 -4.64
N HIS A 227 18.98 15.91 -3.73
CA HIS A 227 19.85 16.73 -2.89
C HIS A 227 21.31 16.38 -3.21
N PHE A 228 22.18 17.40 -3.24
CA PHE A 228 23.60 17.20 -3.43
C PHE A 228 24.27 16.97 -2.08
N GLU A 229 25.06 15.90 -1.97
CA GLU A 229 25.86 15.61 -0.78
C GLU A 229 27.36 15.82 -1.09
N PRO A 230 28.17 16.28 -0.12
CA PRO A 230 29.62 16.35 -0.28
C PRO A 230 30.23 14.97 -0.52
N VAL A 231 31.24 14.89 -1.37
CA VAL A 231 32.02 13.65 -1.55
C VAL A 231 32.70 13.30 -0.22
N LYS A 232 32.40 12.11 0.31
CA LYS A 232 33.08 11.60 1.52
C LYS A 232 34.57 11.41 1.20
N SER A 233 35.45 12.08 1.94
CA SER A 233 36.89 11.82 1.88
C SER A 233 37.18 10.42 2.42
N PHE A 234 37.85 9.59 1.63
CA PHE A 234 38.34 8.27 2.04
C PHE A 234 39.52 8.39 3.01
#